data_AF-A0A317NRT8-F1
#
_entry.id   AF-A0A317NRT8-F1
#
_cell.length_a   1.000
_cell.length_b   1.000
_cell.length_c   1.000
_cell.angle_alpha   90.00
_cell.angle_beta   90.00
_cell.angle_gamma   90.00
#
_symmetry.space_group_name_H-M   'P 1'
#
loop_
_entity.id
_entity.type
_entity.pdbx_description
1 polymer ?
#
loop_
_entity_poly.entity_id
_entity_poly.type
_entity_poly.pdbx_seq_one_letter_code
_entity_poly.pdbx_strand_id
1 'polypeptide(L)'
;MVVQETKSTIGEATAITAVCCAGLVAAANLVGAFVLVRSFLHDPGRLDDSLTLFATLGALVAAFAFGYGGVLLWRRDESGRWMLIVAAGVQVGLGVLGLLATLVNYDPEYGIHWFPAESVLRSIPVGLGGVPGAVTAIVNHSWAAALAALALGALVLLPAALPWTAAYTNDRQAPSTV
;
A
#
# COMPACT_ATOMS: atom_id res chain seq x y z
N MET A 1 28.80 0.03 26.11
CA MET A 1 29.17 0.26 24.69
C MET A 1 28.48 -0.73 23.76
N VAL A 2 28.70 -2.04 23.88
CA VAL A 2 28.11 -3.08 23.01
C VAL A 2 26.58 -3.03 22.87
N VAL A 3 25.84 -2.85 23.97
CA VAL A 3 24.36 -2.81 23.94
C VAL A 3 23.81 -1.60 23.17
N GLN A 4 24.55 -0.49 23.16
CA GLN A 4 24.14 0.74 22.49
C GLN A 4 24.41 0.65 20.97
N GLU A 5 25.54 0.04 20.59
CA GLU A 5 25.84 -0.29 19.19
C GLU A 5 24.81 -1.25 18.60
N THR A 6 24.44 -2.34 19.30
CA THR A 6 23.45 -3.30 18.79
C THR A 6 22.06 -2.69 18.59
N LYS A 7 21.62 -1.81 19.50
CA LYS A 7 20.32 -1.11 19.36
C LYS A 7 20.31 -0.16 18.16
N SER A 8 21.41 0.55 17.92
CA SER A 8 21.58 1.43 16.75
C SER A 8 21.47 0.64 15.45
N THR A 9 22.18 -0.50 15.36
CA THR A 9 22.18 -1.36 14.16
C THR A 9 20.80 -1.94 13.84
N ILE A 10 20.03 -2.36 14.85
CA ILE A 10 18.67 -2.90 14.66
C ILE A 10 17.68 -1.79 14.25
N GLY A 11 17.77 -0.61 14.87
CA GLY A 11 16.95 0.55 14.50
C GLY A 11 17.17 0.95 13.04
N GLU A 12 18.42 1.02 12.61
CA GLU A 12 18.78 1.33 11.22
C GLU A 12 18.30 0.25 10.25
N ALA A 13 18.52 -1.04 10.55
CA ALA A 13 18.07 -2.13 9.69
C ALA A 13 16.54 -2.17 9.51
N THR A 14 15.78 -1.97 10.61
CA THR A 14 14.31 -1.95 10.55
C THR A 14 13.79 -0.72 9.79
N ALA A 15 14.40 0.45 9.97
CA ALA A 15 14.05 1.66 9.22
C ALA A 15 14.36 1.52 7.72
N ILE A 16 15.53 0.99 7.36
CA ILE A 16 15.90 0.72 5.96
C ILE A 16 14.88 -0.25 5.34
N THR A 17 14.51 -1.30 6.07
CA THR A 17 13.49 -2.26 5.61
C THR A 17 12.15 -1.56 5.34
N ALA A 18 11.68 -0.72 6.28
CA ALA A 18 10.45 0.05 6.10
C ALA A 18 10.52 0.98 4.87
N VAL A 19 11.65 1.67 4.65
CA VAL A 19 11.87 2.54 3.48
C VAL A 19 11.84 1.74 2.18
N CYS A 20 12.56 0.62 2.11
CA CYS A 20 12.58 -0.25 0.92
C CYS A 20 11.19 -0.82 0.61
N CYS A 21 10.48 -1.33 1.62
CA CYS A 21 9.11 -1.82 1.47
C CYS A 21 8.17 -0.70 1.02
N ALA A 22 8.28 0.51 1.60
CA ALA A 22 7.46 1.65 1.19
C ALA A 22 7.72 2.02 -0.29
N GLY A 23 8.97 2.01 -0.73
CA GLY A 23 9.32 2.21 -2.14
C GLY A 23 8.69 1.18 -3.09
N LEU A 24 8.73 -0.10 -2.71
CA LEU A 24 8.08 -1.17 -3.48
C LEU A 24 6.57 -1.00 -3.55
N VAL A 25 5.93 -0.68 -2.43
CA VAL A 25 4.47 -0.47 -2.38
C VAL A 25 4.06 0.79 -3.15
N ALA A 26 4.87 1.85 -3.12
CA ALA A 26 4.64 3.03 -3.94
C ALA A 26 4.70 2.69 -5.43
N ALA A 27 5.73 1.94 -5.86
CA ALA A 27 5.85 1.47 -7.24
C ALA A 27 4.68 0.57 -7.65
N ALA A 28 4.24 -0.34 -6.78
CA ALA A 28 3.08 -1.19 -7.03
C ALA A 28 1.80 -0.36 -7.26
N ASN A 29 1.56 0.67 -6.43
CA ASN A 29 0.43 1.58 -6.62
C ASN A 29 0.50 2.36 -7.95
N LEU A 30 1.68 2.83 -8.35
CA LEU A 30 1.86 3.48 -9.65
C LEU A 30 1.62 2.53 -10.83
N VAL A 31 2.12 1.30 -10.76
CA VAL A 31 1.89 0.27 -11.78
C VAL A 31 0.40 -0.07 -11.86
N GLY A 32 -0.27 -0.25 -10.71
CA GLY A 32 -1.72 -0.49 -10.65
C GLY A 32 -2.52 0.63 -11.31
N ALA A 33 -2.18 1.89 -10.99
CA ALA A 33 -2.78 3.08 -11.60
C ALA A 33 -2.57 3.10 -13.12
N PHE A 34 -1.35 2.86 -13.58
CA PHE A 34 -1.00 2.85 -14.99
C PHE A 34 -1.76 1.77 -15.77
N VAL A 35 -1.80 0.54 -15.25
CA VAL A 35 -2.53 -0.57 -15.90
C VAL A 35 -4.02 -0.27 -15.97
N LEU A 36 -4.59 0.29 -14.90
CA LEU A 36 -5.99 0.70 -14.87
C LEU A 36 -6.31 1.76 -15.93
N VAL A 37 -5.56 2.88 -15.94
CA VAL A 37 -5.75 3.95 -16.92
C VAL A 37 -5.56 3.44 -18.36
N ARG A 38 -4.54 2.61 -18.59
CA ARG A 38 -4.33 1.99 -19.90
C ARG A 38 -5.53 1.14 -20.34
N SER A 39 -6.11 0.37 -19.41
CA SER A 39 -7.26 -0.48 -19.70
C SER A 39 -8.50 0.36 -20.02
N PHE A 40 -8.72 1.43 -19.26
CA PHE A 40 -9.78 2.41 -19.49
C PHE A 40 -9.68 3.09 -20.86
N LEU A 41 -8.49 3.55 -21.24
CA LEU A 41 -8.27 4.20 -22.54
C LEU A 41 -8.45 3.23 -23.72
N HIS A 42 -8.20 1.93 -23.51
CA HIS A 42 -8.30 0.95 -24.58
C HIS A 42 -9.73 0.48 -24.82
N ASP A 43 -10.54 0.38 -23.76
CA ASP A 43 -11.94 -0.04 -23.83
C ASP A 43 -12.80 0.64 -22.75
N PRO A 44 -13.21 1.91 -22.98
CA PRO A 44 -13.92 2.71 -21.99
C PRO A 44 -15.34 2.18 -21.67
N GLY A 45 -15.91 1.32 -22.51
CA GLY A 45 -17.24 0.72 -22.26
C GLY A 45 -17.24 -0.41 -21.24
N ARG A 46 -16.07 -0.83 -20.75
CA ARG A 46 -15.92 -1.98 -19.84
C ARG A 46 -15.73 -1.63 -18.37
N LEU A 47 -15.36 -0.38 -18.07
CA LEU A 47 -15.02 0.06 -16.73
C LEU A 47 -15.95 1.20 -16.32
N ASP A 48 -16.40 1.20 -15.07
CA ASP A 48 -17.11 2.33 -14.50
C ASP A 48 -16.16 3.55 -14.42
N ASP A 49 -16.51 4.64 -15.10
CA ASP A 49 -15.72 5.88 -15.18
C ASP A 49 -15.36 6.43 -13.80
N SER A 50 -16.35 6.45 -12.89
CA SER A 50 -16.19 7.04 -11.56
C SER A 50 -15.31 6.16 -10.68
N LEU A 51 -15.55 4.85 -10.69
CA LEU A 51 -14.76 3.91 -9.92
C LEU A 51 -13.30 3.88 -10.40
N THR A 52 -13.09 3.95 -11.71
CA THR A 52 -11.76 4.04 -12.32
C THR A 52 -11.04 5.30 -11.85
N LEU A 53 -11.69 6.46 -11.94
CA LEU A 53 -11.12 7.73 -11.49
C LEU A 53 -10.73 7.68 -10.01
N PHE A 54 -11.62 7.22 -9.13
CA PHE A 54 -11.34 7.15 -7.70
C PHE A 54 -10.25 6.15 -7.35
N ALA A 55 -10.22 4.98 -8.00
CA ALA A 55 -9.18 3.98 -7.79
C ALA A 55 -7.80 4.49 -8.25
N THR A 56 -7.73 5.18 -9.39
CA THR A 56 -6.50 5.82 -9.88
C THR A 56 -6.03 6.93 -8.93
N LEU A 57 -6.93 7.83 -8.51
CA LEU A 57 -6.58 8.90 -7.56
C LEU A 57 -6.11 8.33 -6.22
N GLY A 58 -6.81 7.33 -5.69
CA GLY A 58 -6.42 6.63 -4.47
C GLY A 58 -5.04 5.98 -4.58
N ALA A 59 -4.73 5.37 -5.73
CA ALA A 59 -3.42 4.80 -6.00
C ALA A 59 -2.31 5.85 -6.06
N LEU A 60 -2.57 7.01 -6.68
CA LEU A 60 -1.60 8.12 -6.73
C LEU A 60 -1.35 8.71 -5.34
N VAL A 61 -2.40 8.89 -4.54
CA VAL A 61 -2.28 9.35 -3.15
C VAL A 61 -1.51 8.34 -2.31
N ALA A 62 -1.80 7.04 -2.45
CA ALA A 62 -1.05 5.99 -1.76
C ALA A 62 0.43 5.97 -2.18
N ALA A 63 0.71 6.03 -3.48
CA ALA A 63 2.08 6.09 -3.99
C ALA A 63 2.84 7.30 -3.45
N PHE A 64 2.20 8.47 -3.40
CA PHE A 64 2.77 9.66 -2.78
C PHE A 64 3.02 9.44 -1.28
N ALA A 65 2.05 8.91 -0.54
CA ALA A 65 2.18 8.71 0.90
C ALA A 65 3.30 7.72 1.26
N PHE A 66 3.41 6.61 0.55
CA PHE A 66 4.49 5.65 0.74
C PHE A 66 5.85 6.20 0.29
N GLY A 67 5.91 6.84 -0.88
CA GLY A 67 7.15 7.42 -1.39
C GLY A 67 7.67 8.55 -0.52
N TYR A 68 6.82 9.54 -0.23
CA TYR A 68 7.19 10.69 0.60
C TYR A 68 7.43 10.29 2.06
N GLY A 69 6.58 9.43 2.63
CA GLY A 69 6.79 8.88 3.97
C GLY A 69 8.10 8.12 4.10
N GLY A 70 8.48 7.35 3.07
CA GLY A 70 9.78 6.68 2.98
C GLY A 70 10.95 7.65 2.91
N VAL A 71 10.85 8.73 2.12
CA VAL A 71 11.88 9.77 2.05
C VAL A 71 12.04 10.50 3.39
N LEU A 72 10.94 10.82 4.07
CA LEU A 72 10.97 11.42 5.41
C LEU A 72 11.59 10.48 6.43
N LEU A 73 11.19 9.20 6.43
CA LEU A 73 11.77 8.21 7.34
C LEU A 73 13.27 8.02 7.09
N TRP A 74 13.72 7.97 5.83
CA TRP A 74 15.15 7.94 5.48
C TRP A 74 15.91 9.15 6.03
N ARG A 75 15.27 10.32 6.09
CA ARG A 75 15.83 11.53 6.70
C ARG A 75 15.74 11.53 8.24
N ARG A 76 15.34 10.41 8.86
CA ARG A 76 15.11 10.26 10.31
C ARG A 76 14.01 11.19 10.82
N ASP A 77 13.02 11.50 9.98
CA ASP A 77 11.86 12.29 10.38
C ASP A 77 10.73 11.36 10.86
N GLU A 78 10.28 11.56 12.10
CA GLU A 78 9.22 10.79 12.74
C GLU A 78 7.86 10.96 12.04
N SER A 79 7.63 12.12 11.39
CA SER A 79 6.43 12.30 10.55
C SER A 79 6.40 11.31 9.41
N GLY A 80 7.56 10.90 8.88
CA GLY A 80 7.66 9.85 7.86
C GLY A 80 7.16 8.49 8.38
N ARG A 81 7.55 8.11 9.59
CA ARG A 81 7.11 6.86 10.23
C ARG A 81 5.58 6.83 10.39
N TRP A 82 4.99 7.90 10.92
CA TRP A 82 3.53 8.00 11.09
C TRP A 82 2.79 7.99 9.76
N MET A 83 3.30 8.69 8.75
CA MET A 83 2.71 8.68 7.41
C MET A 83 2.67 7.26 6.83
N LEU A 84 3.76 6.50 6.98
CA LEU A 84 3.83 5.10 6.56
C LEU A 84 2.85 4.20 7.34
N ILE A 85 2.75 4.36 8.66
CA ILE A 85 1.80 3.59 9.49
C ILE A 85 0.36 3.84 9.03
N VAL A 86 -0.02 5.10 8.83
CA VAL A 86 -1.38 5.46 8.40
C VAL A 86 -1.66 4.93 7.00
N ALA A 87 -0.76 5.17 6.03
CA ALA A 87 -0.94 4.70 4.66
C ALA A 87 -1.02 3.16 4.58
N ALA A 88 -0.13 2.47 5.29
CA ALA A 88 -0.12 1.02 5.39
C ALA A 88 -1.38 0.48 6.08
N GLY A 89 -1.83 1.12 7.16
CA GLY A 89 -3.06 0.76 7.87
C GLY A 89 -4.30 0.90 6.97
N VAL A 90 -4.40 1.98 6.20
CA VAL A 90 -5.48 2.15 5.22
C VAL A 90 -5.43 1.04 4.17
N GLN A 91 -4.25 0.72 3.63
CA GLN A 91 -4.13 -0.33 2.63
C GLN A 91 -4.44 -1.73 3.17
N VAL A 92 -4.03 -2.05 4.40
CA VAL A 92 -4.44 -3.27 5.11
C VAL A 92 -5.95 -3.31 5.29
N GLY A 93 -6.56 -2.21 5.71
CA GLY A 93 -8.02 -2.08 5.86
C GLY A 93 -8.75 -2.36 4.56
N LEU A 94 -8.30 -1.80 3.44
CA LEU A 94 -8.85 -2.08 2.11
C LEU A 94 -8.70 -3.57 1.73
N GLY A 95 -7.55 -4.18 2.03
CA GLY A 95 -7.33 -5.62 1.81
C GLY A 95 -8.30 -6.49 2.62
N VAL A 96 -8.51 -6.15 3.90
CA VAL A 96 -9.49 -6.83 4.78
C VAL A 96 -10.92 -6.67 4.24
N LEU A 97 -11.30 -5.47 3.81
CA LEU A 97 -12.62 -5.25 3.19
C LEU A 97 -12.79 -6.09 1.92
N GLY A 98 -11.75 -6.18 1.08
CA GLY A 98 -11.75 -7.06 -0.09
C GLY A 98 -11.92 -8.54 0.27
N LEU A 99 -11.23 -9.02 1.32
CA LEU A 99 -11.38 -10.38 1.82
C LEU A 99 -12.80 -10.64 2.34
N LEU A 100 -13.37 -9.70 3.10
CA LEU A 100 -14.73 -9.82 3.63
C LEU A 100 -15.77 -9.84 2.51
N ALA A 101 -15.67 -8.92 1.55
CA ALA A 101 -16.54 -8.87 0.37
C ALA A 101 -16.48 -10.19 -0.42
N THR A 102 -15.27 -10.74 -0.58
CA THR A 102 -15.06 -12.04 -1.23
C THR A 102 -15.66 -13.18 -0.41
N LEU A 103 -15.48 -13.19 0.91
CA LEU A 103 -15.96 -14.25 1.81
C LEU A 103 -17.49 -14.33 1.85
N VAL A 104 -18.18 -13.20 1.85
CA VAL A 104 -19.65 -13.15 1.87
C VAL A 104 -20.28 -13.14 0.48
N ASN A 105 -19.44 -13.23 -0.57
CA ASN A 105 -19.86 -13.14 -1.97
C ASN A 105 -20.74 -11.91 -2.24
N TYR A 106 -20.29 -10.75 -1.71
CA TYR A 106 -21.04 -9.49 -1.76
C TYR A 106 -21.16 -9.01 -3.21
N ASP A 107 -22.36 -9.03 -3.77
CA ASP A 107 -22.62 -8.50 -5.11
C ASP A 107 -23.24 -7.10 -4.99
N PRO A 108 -22.58 -6.02 -5.45
CA PRO A 108 -23.17 -4.70 -5.43
C PRO A 108 -24.39 -4.66 -6.37
N GLU A 109 -25.59 -4.52 -5.81
CA GLU A 109 -26.88 -4.48 -6.53
C GLU A 109 -26.95 -3.41 -7.66
N TYR A 110 -26.00 -2.47 -7.70
CA TYR A 110 -25.84 -1.47 -8.76
C TYR A 110 -25.13 -1.98 -10.02
N GLY A 111 -24.71 -3.24 -10.08
CA GLY A 111 -24.13 -3.86 -11.29
C GLY A 111 -22.74 -3.34 -11.68
N ILE A 112 -22.00 -2.77 -10.72
CA ILE A 112 -20.64 -2.27 -10.95
C ILE A 112 -19.70 -3.47 -11.00
N HIS A 113 -19.38 -3.93 -12.20
CA HIS A 113 -18.36 -4.97 -12.44
C HIS A 113 -17.19 -4.37 -13.22
N TRP A 114 -15.96 -4.64 -12.78
CA TRP A 114 -14.74 -4.14 -13.44
C TRP A 114 -14.51 -4.81 -14.81
N PHE A 115 -14.95 -6.05 -14.96
CA PHE A 115 -14.90 -6.79 -16.21
C PHE A 115 -16.15 -7.66 -16.31
N PRO A 116 -17.10 -7.37 -17.23
CA PRO A 116 -18.21 -8.28 -17.48
C PRO A 116 -17.66 -9.54 -18.16
N ALA A 117 -17.57 -10.64 -17.41
CA ALA A 117 -17.26 -12.00 -17.88
C ALA A 117 -15.83 -12.33 -18.39
N GLU A 118 -14.77 -11.61 -17.98
CA GLU A 118 -13.38 -11.99 -18.39
C GLU A 118 -12.55 -12.72 -17.32
N SER A 119 -11.71 -13.64 -17.80
CA SER A 119 -10.88 -14.55 -17.02
C SER A 119 -9.93 -13.84 -16.05
N VAL A 120 -9.87 -14.36 -14.82
CA VAL A 120 -9.03 -14.00 -13.66
C VAL A 120 -7.57 -13.64 -14.00
N LEU A 121 -7.02 -14.07 -15.15
CA LEU A 121 -5.63 -13.83 -15.57
C LEU A 121 -5.32 -12.37 -15.98
N ARG A 122 -6.28 -11.62 -16.54
CA ARG A 122 -6.08 -10.21 -16.95
C ARG A 122 -6.13 -9.23 -15.78
N SER A 123 -6.79 -9.61 -14.68
CA SER A 123 -6.91 -8.79 -13.48
C SER A 123 -5.75 -8.95 -12.50
N ILE A 124 -4.87 -9.95 -12.68
CA ILE A 124 -3.66 -10.17 -11.87
C ILE A 124 -2.74 -8.93 -11.81
N PRO A 125 -2.35 -8.29 -12.93
CA PRO A 125 -1.46 -7.12 -12.87
C PRO A 125 -2.09 -5.90 -12.16
N VAL A 126 -3.41 -5.76 -12.19
CA VAL A 126 -4.13 -4.74 -11.42
C VAL A 126 -4.28 -5.15 -9.95
N GLY A 127 -4.55 -6.44 -9.70
CA GLY A 127 -4.70 -7.08 -8.40
C GLY A 127 -3.47 -6.94 -7.50
N LEU A 128 -2.29 -6.83 -8.10
CA LEU A 128 -1.02 -6.61 -7.41
C LEU A 128 -0.72 -5.12 -7.15
N GLY A 129 -1.59 -4.21 -7.59
CA GLY A 129 -1.34 -2.78 -7.67
C GLY A 129 -1.63 -1.96 -6.41
N GLY A 130 -1.69 -2.52 -5.21
CA GLY A 130 -2.11 -1.75 -4.02
C GLY A 130 -3.60 -1.39 -4.06
N VAL A 131 -3.94 -0.08 -4.11
CA VAL A 131 -5.35 0.39 -4.05
C VAL A 131 -6.23 -0.13 -5.20
N PRO A 132 -5.83 -0.07 -6.49
CA PRO A 132 -6.59 -0.67 -7.60
C PRO A 132 -6.78 -2.18 -7.42
N GLY A 133 -5.81 -2.87 -6.80
CA GLY A 133 -5.93 -4.28 -6.48
C GLY A 133 -7.00 -4.55 -5.43
N ALA A 134 -7.06 -3.74 -4.36
CA ALA A 134 -8.11 -3.86 -3.36
C ALA A 134 -9.51 -3.59 -3.93
N VAL A 135 -9.65 -2.56 -4.79
CA VAL A 135 -10.91 -2.28 -5.50
C VAL A 135 -11.30 -3.44 -6.40
N THR A 136 -10.33 -4.01 -7.13
CA THR A 136 -10.55 -5.21 -7.96
C THR A 136 -11.03 -6.38 -7.12
N ALA A 137 -10.51 -6.54 -5.90
CA ALA A 137 -10.92 -7.62 -5.00
C ALA A 137 -12.36 -7.48 -4.51
N ILE A 138 -12.79 -6.25 -4.19
CA ILE A 138 -14.15 -5.96 -3.74
C ILE A 138 -15.16 -6.22 -4.86
N VAL A 139 -14.82 -5.86 -6.09
CA VAL A 139 -15.73 -5.89 -7.23
C VAL A 139 -15.79 -7.26 -7.93
N ASN A 140 -14.66 -7.97 -7.99
CA ASN A 140 -14.55 -9.25 -8.70
C ASN A 140 -14.32 -10.46 -7.78
N HIS A 141 -14.51 -10.30 -6.46
CA HIS A 141 -14.35 -11.37 -5.46
C HIS A 141 -12.99 -12.09 -5.54
N SER A 142 -11.93 -11.33 -5.80
CA SER A 142 -10.60 -11.89 -6.03
C SER A 142 -9.83 -12.02 -4.72
N TRP A 143 -9.76 -13.25 -4.18
CA TRP A 143 -8.92 -13.60 -3.05
C TRP A 143 -7.46 -13.17 -3.25
N ALA A 144 -6.91 -13.38 -4.44
CA ALA A 144 -5.53 -13.04 -4.76
C ALA A 144 -5.27 -11.53 -4.63
N ALA A 145 -6.17 -10.70 -5.17
CA ALA A 145 -6.03 -9.26 -5.11
C ALA A 145 -6.21 -8.71 -3.68
N ALA A 146 -7.14 -9.28 -2.91
CA ALA A 146 -7.34 -8.93 -1.51
C ALA A 146 -6.11 -9.27 -0.65
N LEU A 147 -5.56 -10.49 -0.81
CA LEU A 147 -4.36 -10.94 -0.12
C LEU A 147 -3.13 -10.11 -0.52
N ALA A 148 -3.00 -9.75 -1.79
CA ALA A 148 -1.90 -8.90 -2.27
C ALA A 148 -1.97 -7.49 -1.65
N ALA A 149 -3.14 -6.86 -1.65
CA ALA A 149 -3.33 -5.55 -1.02
C ALA A 149 -2.99 -5.59 0.48
N LEU A 150 -3.48 -6.61 1.18
CA LEU A 150 -3.21 -6.83 2.60
C LEU A 150 -1.71 -7.07 2.86
N ALA A 151 -1.08 -7.94 2.08
CA ALA A 151 0.34 -8.26 2.23
C ALA A 151 1.23 -7.04 1.98
N LEU A 152 0.96 -6.27 0.93
CA LEU A 152 1.68 -5.03 0.63
C LEU A 152 1.56 -4.01 1.78
N GLY A 153 0.37 -3.83 2.34
CA GLY A 153 0.18 -2.98 3.51
C GLY A 153 0.94 -3.51 4.73
N ALA A 154 0.83 -4.80 5.02
CA ALA A 154 1.49 -5.44 6.16
C ALA A 154 3.03 -5.37 6.08
N LEU A 155 3.60 -5.50 4.88
CA LEU A 155 5.04 -5.41 4.63
C LEU A 155 5.63 -4.05 5.06
N VAL A 156 4.87 -2.97 4.97
CA VAL A 156 5.29 -1.64 5.41
C VAL A 156 4.91 -1.42 6.88
N LEU A 157 3.70 -1.82 7.27
CA LEU A 157 3.17 -1.59 8.61
C LEU A 157 4.02 -2.26 9.68
N LEU A 158 4.41 -3.52 9.46
CA LEU A 158 5.18 -4.30 10.42
C LEU A 158 6.48 -3.60 10.80
N PRO A 159 7.43 -3.30 9.88
CA PRO A 159 8.66 -2.63 10.25
C PRO A 159 8.42 -1.20 10.74
N ALA A 160 7.51 -0.42 10.14
CA ALA A 160 7.28 0.97 10.56
C ALA A 160 6.72 1.10 12.00
N ALA A 161 5.91 0.13 12.44
CA ALA A 161 5.32 0.13 13.78
C ALA A 161 6.26 -0.35 14.88
N LEU A 162 7.43 -0.94 14.52
CA LEU A 162 8.35 -1.47 15.53
C LEU A 162 8.97 -0.35 16.38
N PRO A 163 9.22 -0.61 17.68
CA PRO A 163 9.85 0.36 18.57
C PRO A 163 11.28 0.73 18.14
N TRP A 164 11.96 -0.16 17.42
CA TRP A 164 13.31 0.09 16.90
C TRP A 164 13.33 1.16 15.81
N THR A 165 12.29 1.21 14.97
CA THR A 165 12.15 2.26 13.95
C THR A 165 11.80 3.62 14.59
N ALA A 166 11.09 3.62 15.72
CA ALA A 166 10.90 4.84 16.53
C ALA A 166 12.21 5.30 17.20
N ALA A 167 13.06 4.38 17.64
CA ALA A 167 14.38 4.75 18.18
C ALA A 167 15.26 5.43 17.11
N TYR A 168 15.23 4.93 15.88
CA TYR A 168 15.97 5.48 14.75
C TYR A 168 15.64 6.95 14.42
N THR A 169 14.36 7.34 14.52
CA THR A 169 13.93 8.73 14.30
C THR A 169 14.23 9.63 15.50
N ASN A 170 14.13 9.10 16.73
CA ASN A 170 14.42 9.83 17.97
C ASN A 170 15.91 10.19 18.13
N ASP A 171 16.84 9.39 17.61
CA ASP A 171 18.28 9.68 17.66
C ASP A 171 18.66 11.00 16.96
N ARG A 172 17.83 11.50 16.02
CA ARG A 172 18.01 12.82 15.41
C ARG A 172 17.60 13.98 16.33
N GLN A 173 16.66 13.74 17.25
CA GLN A 173 16.12 14.76 18.16
C GLN A 173 16.93 14.92 19.45
N ALA A 174 17.81 13.97 19.76
CA ALA A 174 18.71 14.09 20.91
C ALA A 174 19.64 15.30 20.71
N PRO A 175 19.57 16.33 21.56
CA PRO A 175 20.55 17.42 21.53
C PRO A 175 21.92 16.80 21.74
N SER A 176 22.92 17.21 20.97
CA SER A 176 24.31 16.95 21.29
C SER A 176 24.60 17.63 22.63
N THR A 177 24.46 16.91 23.73
CA THR A 177 24.96 17.33 25.03
C THR A 177 26.48 17.31 24.94
N VAL A 178 27.04 18.45 24.54
CA VAL A 178 28.44 18.82 24.74
C VAL A 178 28.51 19.60 26.04
#